data_AF-A0A838Q0C0-F1
#
_entry.id   AF-A0A838Q0C0-F1
#
_cell.length_a   1.000
_cell.length_b   1.000
_cell.length_c   1.000
_cell.angle_alpha   90.00
_cell.angle_beta   90.00
_cell.angle_gamma   90.00
#
_symmetry.space_group_name_H-M   'P 1'
#
loop_
_entity.id
_entity.type
_entity.pdbx_description
1 polymer ?
#
loop_
_entity_poly.entity_id
_entity_poly.type
_entity_poly.pdbx_seq_one_letter_code
_entity_poly.pdbx_strand_id
1 'polypeptide(L)'
;MLVPGLGQSAPAEARTGPCGGRLVGHYPVKARVDGKRTKIAELAVYWNAAAGRNCARMNHAGPTWGKRLRTRVFLAPCLERKPNRTCTYYGSKAKRDIGQFKEYAGPVSVKARNRCIHAAGTITFRGKRHSVVAHPKGRPLYAYHCG
;
A
#
# COMPACT_ATOMS: atom_id res chain seq x y z
N MET A 1 -32.70 -8.63 40.47
CA MET A 1 -31.65 -9.37 39.73
C MET A 1 -31.01 -8.38 38.75
N LEU A 2 -29.73 -8.04 38.92
CA LEU A 2 -28.97 -7.18 38.00
C LEU A 2 -28.34 -8.04 36.90
N VAL A 3 -28.49 -7.64 35.63
CA VAL A 3 -27.69 -8.16 34.51
C VAL A 3 -26.82 -7.03 33.98
N PRO A 4 -25.49 -7.09 34.08
CA PRO A 4 -24.62 -6.07 33.49
C PRO A 4 -24.50 -6.32 31.99
N GLY A 5 -24.98 -5.35 31.20
CA GLY A 5 -24.85 -5.33 29.74
C GLY A 5 -23.39 -5.15 29.34
N LEU A 6 -22.89 -6.12 28.58
CA LEU A 6 -21.55 -6.15 27.98
C LEU A 6 -21.32 -4.91 27.11
N GLY A 7 -20.26 -4.16 27.41
CA GLY A 7 -19.76 -3.06 26.59
C GLY A 7 -19.37 -3.55 25.21
N GLN A 8 -20.04 -3.03 24.19
CA GLN A 8 -19.67 -3.23 22.79
C GLN A 8 -18.46 -2.37 22.45
N SER A 9 -17.29 -3.00 22.35
CA SER A 9 -16.13 -2.42 21.69
C SER A 9 -16.48 -2.12 20.24
N ALA A 10 -16.64 -0.84 19.89
CA ALA A 10 -16.81 -0.43 18.50
C ALA A 10 -15.62 -0.93 17.68
N PRO A 11 -15.84 -1.55 16.50
CA PRO A 11 -14.74 -1.94 15.64
C PRO A 11 -13.98 -0.68 15.25
N ALA A 12 -12.67 -0.68 15.49
CA ALA A 12 -11.78 0.39 15.07
C ALA A 12 -12.08 0.73 13.60
N GLU A 13 -12.50 1.96 13.34
CA GLU A 13 -12.69 2.46 11.99
C GLU A 13 -11.40 2.22 11.22
N ALA A 14 -11.42 1.23 10.34
CA ALA A 14 -10.38 1.06 9.35
C ALA A 14 -10.23 2.42 8.68
N ARG A 15 -9.02 2.97 8.63
CA ARG A 15 -8.76 4.23 7.90
C ARG A 15 -9.13 4.03 6.42
N THR A 16 -10.40 4.18 6.10
CA THR A 16 -11.03 4.07 4.79
C THR A 16 -10.74 5.35 4.04
N GLY A 17 -9.47 5.56 3.70
CA GLY A 17 -9.27 6.23 2.42
C GLY A 17 -9.75 5.31 1.27
N PRO A 18 -9.68 5.72 0.01
CA PRO A 18 -10.51 5.18 -1.07
C PRO A 18 -10.16 3.75 -1.57
N CYS A 19 -9.28 3.00 -0.90
CA CYS A 19 -9.20 1.55 -1.08
C CYS A 19 -10.12 0.87 -0.07
N GLY A 20 -11.15 0.18 -0.55
CA GLY A 20 -11.92 -0.76 0.25
C GLY A 20 -11.17 -2.08 0.48
N GLY A 21 -11.59 -2.82 1.52
CA GLY A 21 -11.04 -4.12 1.89
C GLY A 21 -10.08 -4.08 3.08
N ARG A 22 -9.53 -5.25 3.44
CA ARG A 22 -8.60 -5.41 4.58
C ARG A 22 -7.21 -4.96 4.20
N LEU A 23 -6.53 -4.25 5.11
CA LEU A 23 -5.10 -3.94 4.95
C LEU A 23 -4.29 -5.23 5.00
N VAL A 24 -3.52 -5.50 3.94
CA VAL A 24 -2.68 -6.70 3.82
C VAL A 24 -1.19 -6.41 3.81
N GLY A 25 -0.81 -5.15 3.56
CA GLY A 25 0.57 -4.71 3.66
C GLY A 25 0.67 -3.20 3.88
N HIS A 26 1.63 -2.78 4.69
CA HIS A 26 1.99 -1.38 4.87
C HIS A 26 3.51 -1.27 4.98
N TYR A 27 4.09 -0.35 4.21
CA TYR A 27 5.54 -0.28 4.02
C TYR A 27 6.04 1.15 4.19
N PRO A 28 6.65 1.48 5.35
CA PRO A 28 7.09 2.83 5.63
C PRO A 28 8.29 3.20 4.78
N VAL A 29 8.25 4.38 4.19
CA VAL A 29 9.40 5.03 3.56
C VAL A 29 10.02 5.98 4.57
N LYS A 30 11.31 5.79 4.86
CA LYS A 30 12.05 6.61 5.81
C LYS A 30 13.17 7.40 5.12
N ALA A 31 13.33 8.65 5.50
CA ALA A 31 14.44 9.51 5.10
C ALA A 31 15.13 10.11 6.32
N ARG A 32 16.36 10.62 6.14
CA ARG A 32 17.04 11.40 7.19
C ARG A 32 16.45 12.80 7.22
N VAL A 33 15.89 13.19 8.36
CA VAL A 33 15.35 14.52 8.65
C VAL A 33 15.95 14.94 9.99
N ASP A 34 16.73 16.01 9.97
CA ASP A 34 17.36 16.60 11.16
C ASP A 34 18.11 15.54 12.01
N GLY A 35 18.95 14.76 11.31
CA GLY A 35 19.71 13.66 11.90
C GLY A 35 18.94 12.37 12.17
N LYS A 36 17.60 12.37 12.18
CA LYS A 36 16.76 11.22 12.55
C LYS A 36 16.18 10.48 11.34
N ARG A 37 15.96 9.16 11.45
CA ARG A 37 15.27 8.35 10.43
C ARG A 37 13.75 8.50 10.58
N THR A 38 13.20 9.46 9.86
CA THR A 38 11.78 9.85 9.96
C THR A 38 10.96 9.20 8.86
N LYS A 39 9.76 8.71 9.20
CA LYS A 39 8.77 8.22 8.22
C LYS A 39 8.28 9.41 7.41
N ILE A 40 8.49 9.36 6.10
CA ILE A 40 8.11 10.40 5.15
C ILE A 40 6.99 9.97 4.21
N ALA A 41 6.69 8.68 4.10
CA ALA A 41 5.58 8.16 3.32
C ALA A 41 5.32 6.70 3.70
N GLU A 42 4.28 6.11 3.13
CA GLU A 42 3.93 4.71 3.30
C GLU A 42 3.19 4.16 2.09
N LEU A 43 3.64 3.02 1.57
CA LEU A 43 2.85 2.23 0.63
C LEU A 43 1.87 1.37 1.44
N ALA A 44 0.57 1.55 1.23
CA ALA A 44 -0.49 0.74 1.83
C ALA A 44 -1.17 -0.11 0.75
N VAL A 45 -1.38 -1.39 1.04
CA VAL A 45 -1.95 -2.38 0.12
C VAL A 45 -3.11 -3.08 0.81
N TYR A 46 -4.24 -3.16 0.11
CA TYR A 46 -5.51 -3.68 0.59
C TYR A 46 -5.96 -4.84 -0.29
N TRP A 47 -6.74 -5.75 0.31
CA TRP A 47 -7.39 -6.87 -0.36
C TRP A 47 -8.89 -6.86 -0.08
N ASN A 48 -9.68 -6.90 -1.13
CA ASN A 48 -11.12 -7.10 -1.07
C ASN A 48 -11.44 -8.52 -1.61
N ALA A 49 -11.71 -9.44 -0.69
CA ALA A 49 -12.01 -10.84 -1.00
C ALA A 49 -13.34 -11.01 -1.75
N ALA A 50 -14.34 -10.17 -1.46
CA ALA A 50 -15.64 -10.19 -2.15
C ALA A 50 -15.46 -9.82 -3.62
N ALA A 51 -14.73 -8.73 -3.91
CA ALA A 51 -14.48 -8.27 -5.27
C ALA A 51 -13.35 -9.02 -6.00
N GLY A 52 -12.50 -9.76 -5.27
CA GLY A 52 -11.29 -10.39 -5.83
C GLY A 52 -10.24 -9.37 -6.30
N ARG A 53 -10.09 -8.26 -5.57
CA ARG A 53 -9.27 -7.11 -5.98
C ARG A 53 -8.26 -6.70 -4.93
N ASN A 54 -7.05 -6.39 -5.39
CA ASN A 54 -6.11 -5.62 -4.62
C ASN A 54 -6.24 -4.13 -4.94
N CYS A 55 -5.91 -3.30 -3.96
CA CYS A 55 -5.83 -1.85 -4.09
C CYS A 55 -4.59 -1.31 -3.39
N ALA A 56 -3.91 -0.33 -3.97
CA ALA A 56 -2.70 0.25 -3.41
C ALA A 56 -2.75 1.77 -3.43
N ARG A 57 -2.14 2.39 -2.41
CA ARG A 57 -1.94 3.83 -2.28
C ARG A 57 -0.56 4.13 -1.72
N MET A 58 0.05 5.21 -2.19
CA MET A 58 1.29 5.74 -1.65
C MET A 58 0.98 7.01 -0.87
N ASN A 59 0.90 6.88 0.45
CA ASN A 59 0.48 7.95 1.37
C ASN A 59 1.68 8.79 1.81
N HIS A 60 1.51 10.09 1.87
CA HIS A 60 2.42 11.01 2.55
C HIS A 60 2.33 10.78 4.06
N ALA A 61 3.40 11.09 4.78
CA ALA A 61 3.46 10.96 6.23
C ALA A 61 4.51 11.91 6.83
N GLY A 62 4.29 12.29 8.09
CA GLY A 62 5.22 13.17 8.81
C GLY A 62 5.51 14.46 8.02
N PRO A 63 6.78 14.78 7.72
CA PRO A 63 7.15 16.06 7.13
C PRO A 63 6.74 16.26 5.67
N THR A 64 6.16 15.26 5.01
CA THR A 64 5.64 15.36 3.63
C THR A 64 4.13 15.57 3.58
N TRP A 65 3.42 15.38 4.69
CA TRP A 65 1.97 15.56 4.75
C TRP A 65 1.57 16.99 4.38
N GLY A 66 0.56 17.13 3.52
CA GLY A 66 0.08 18.43 3.02
C GLY A 66 0.99 19.09 1.99
N LYS A 67 2.21 18.57 1.75
CA LYS A 67 3.16 19.14 0.79
C LYS A 67 2.98 18.51 -0.57
N ARG A 68 2.86 19.36 -1.59
CA ARG A 68 2.76 18.94 -2.98
C ARG A 68 4.10 18.38 -3.46
N LEU A 69 4.20 17.05 -3.57
CA LEU A 69 5.42 16.35 -3.96
C LEU A 69 5.14 15.33 -5.08
N ARG A 70 6.18 15.02 -5.85
CA ARG A 70 6.09 13.99 -6.88
C ARG A 70 5.97 12.63 -6.22
N THR A 71 4.80 12.02 -6.34
CA THR A 71 4.46 10.75 -5.71
C THR A 71 3.89 9.80 -6.75
N ARG A 72 4.21 8.52 -6.62
CA ARG A 72 3.76 7.45 -7.52
C ARG A 72 3.34 6.24 -6.70
N VAL A 73 2.28 5.58 -7.15
CA VAL A 73 1.95 4.20 -6.78
C VAL A 73 1.87 3.33 -8.03
N PHE A 74 2.22 2.07 -7.90
CA PHE A 74 2.18 1.06 -8.94
C PHE A 74 1.62 -0.24 -8.36
N LEU A 75 0.77 -0.91 -9.12
CA LEU A 75 0.16 -2.19 -8.76
C LEU A 75 -0.04 -3.05 -9.99
N ALA A 76 0.49 -4.26 -9.98
CA ALA A 76 0.35 -5.24 -11.05
C ALA A 76 -0.04 -6.61 -10.48
N PRO A 77 -0.99 -7.32 -11.10
CA PRO A 77 -1.17 -8.75 -10.86
C PRO A 77 -0.02 -9.56 -11.50
N CYS A 78 0.35 -10.65 -10.84
CA CYS A 78 1.38 -11.59 -11.27
C CYS A 78 0.73 -12.89 -11.77
N LEU A 79 1.42 -13.66 -12.61
CA LEU A 79 1.02 -15.00 -13.02
C LEU A 79 1.12 -15.97 -11.84
N GLU A 80 2.11 -15.75 -10.99
CA GLU A 80 2.41 -16.51 -9.79
C GLU A 80 1.19 -16.57 -8.85
N ARG A 81 0.94 -17.78 -8.34
CA ARG A 81 -0.14 -18.07 -7.39
C ARG A 81 0.35 -18.22 -5.95
N LYS A 82 1.67 -18.21 -5.76
CA LYS A 82 2.35 -18.26 -4.46
C LYS A 82 3.42 -17.16 -4.42
N PRO A 83 3.77 -16.65 -3.23
CA PRO A 83 4.77 -15.58 -3.13
C PRO A 83 6.10 -15.98 -3.78
N ASN A 84 6.68 -15.08 -4.56
CA ASN A 84 7.89 -15.36 -5.35
C ASN A 84 8.80 -14.12 -5.46
N ARG A 85 10.10 -14.37 -5.67
CA ARG A 85 11.13 -13.36 -5.96
C ARG A 85 10.96 -12.72 -7.33
N THR A 86 10.07 -13.25 -8.16
CA THR A 86 9.66 -12.66 -9.43
C THR A 86 8.18 -12.33 -9.41
N CYS A 87 7.77 -11.47 -10.33
CA CYS A 87 6.38 -11.27 -10.67
C CYS A 87 6.31 -11.19 -12.19
N THR A 88 5.88 -12.29 -12.82
CA THR A 88 5.60 -12.27 -14.26
C THR A 88 4.22 -11.64 -14.45
N TYR A 89 4.16 -10.43 -14.99
CA TYR A 89 2.91 -9.67 -15.07
C TYR A 89 1.82 -10.41 -15.85
N TYR A 90 0.60 -10.40 -15.30
CA TYR A 90 -0.53 -11.17 -15.84
C TYR A 90 -1.72 -10.30 -16.23
N GLY A 91 -2.31 -10.53 -17.40
CA GLY A 91 -3.63 -9.98 -17.71
C GLY A 91 -3.69 -8.45 -17.70
N SER A 92 -4.68 -7.87 -16.99
CA SER A 92 -4.98 -6.44 -17.03
C SER A 92 -3.73 -5.59 -16.78
N LYS A 93 -3.47 -4.64 -17.69
CA LYS A 93 -2.32 -3.71 -17.63
C LYS A 93 -2.10 -3.22 -16.20
N ALA A 94 -0.86 -3.32 -15.73
CA ALA A 94 -0.45 -2.77 -14.45
C ALA A 94 -1.00 -1.34 -14.29
N LYS A 95 -1.54 -1.04 -13.11
CA LYS A 95 -2.12 0.25 -12.80
C LYS A 95 -1.09 1.09 -12.09
N ARG A 96 -1.05 2.37 -12.45
CA ARG A 96 -0.17 3.34 -11.83
C ARG A 96 -0.90 4.66 -11.72
N ASP A 97 -0.54 5.39 -10.69
CA ASP A 97 -0.87 6.80 -10.56
C ASP A 97 0.43 7.55 -10.24
N ILE A 98 0.64 8.67 -10.91
CA ILE A 98 1.87 9.47 -10.82
C ILE A 98 1.52 10.93 -11.04
N GLY A 99 2.03 11.77 -10.15
CA GLY A 99 1.70 13.19 -10.18
C GLY A 99 2.27 13.93 -8.99
N GLN A 100 1.77 15.13 -8.80
CA GLN A 100 2.10 16.01 -7.69
C GLN A 100 0.96 15.95 -6.68
N PHE A 101 1.15 15.24 -5.57
CA PHE A 101 0.11 15.00 -4.57
C PHE A 101 0.46 15.64 -3.23
N LYS A 102 -0.55 16.03 -2.45
CA LYS A 102 -0.38 16.53 -1.08
C LYS A 102 -0.54 15.45 -0.01
N GLU A 103 -1.37 14.45 -0.30
CA GLU A 103 -1.79 13.44 0.68
C GLU A 103 -1.44 12.02 0.23
N TYR A 104 -1.80 11.63 -0.99
CA TYR A 104 -1.46 10.31 -1.51
C TYR A 104 -1.54 10.25 -3.04
N ALA A 105 -0.81 9.30 -3.64
CA ALA A 105 -1.05 8.82 -5.00
C ALA A 105 -1.87 7.51 -4.95
N GLY A 106 -2.75 7.31 -5.93
CA GLY A 106 -3.76 6.25 -5.95
C GLY A 106 -5.14 6.79 -5.53
N PRO A 107 -6.13 5.92 -5.31
CA PRO A 107 -6.05 4.46 -5.30
C PRO A 107 -5.88 3.86 -6.69
N VAL A 108 -5.02 2.86 -6.80
CA VAL A 108 -4.96 1.99 -7.99
C VAL A 108 -5.42 0.59 -7.63
N SER A 109 -6.25 -0.04 -8.47
CA SER A 109 -6.81 -1.35 -8.18
C SER A 109 -6.73 -2.30 -9.37
N VAL A 110 -6.38 -3.56 -9.09
CA VAL A 110 -6.29 -4.66 -10.06
C VAL A 110 -7.10 -5.86 -9.59
N LYS A 111 -7.67 -6.61 -10.54
CA LYS A 111 -8.23 -7.93 -10.24
C LYS A 111 -7.07 -8.92 -10.13
N ALA A 112 -6.98 -9.64 -9.03
CA ALA A 112 -5.88 -10.57 -8.78
C ALA A 112 -6.33 -11.85 -8.08
N ARG A 113 -7.63 -12.19 -8.13
CA ARG A 113 -8.16 -13.42 -7.51
C ARG A 113 -7.32 -14.66 -7.87
N ASN A 114 -6.92 -15.42 -6.85
CA ASN A 114 -6.06 -16.59 -6.94
C ASN A 114 -4.68 -16.32 -7.55
N ARG A 115 -4.18 -15.09 -7.44
CA ARG A 115 -2.89 -14.65 -7.98
C ARG A 115 -2.20 -13.68 -7.04
N CYS A 116 -0.89 -13.60 -7.15
CA CYS A 116 -0.10 -12.67 -6.39
C CYS A 116 -0.09 -11.28 -7.04
N ILE A 117 0.35 -10.28 -6.29
CA ILE A 117 0.54 -8.91 -6.78
C ILE A 117 1.95 -8.39 -6.51
N HIS A 118 2.38 -7.49 -7.39
CA HIS A 118 3.51 -6.60 -7.20
C HIS A 118 2.99 -5.18 -6.97
N ALA A 119 3.25 -4.63 -5.79
CA ALA A 119 2.97 -3.24 -5.46
C ALA A 119 4.26 -2.48 -5.15
N ALA A 120 4.35 -1.25 -5.64
CA ALA A 120 5.49 -0.37 -5.40
C ALA A 120 5.03 1.08 -5.27
N GLY A 121 5.81 1.89 -4.57
CA GLY A 121 5.56 3.31 -4.39
C GLY A 121 6.85 4.12 -4.45
N THR A 122 6.76 5.36 -4.90
CA THR A 122 7.88 6.31 -4.83
C THR A 122 7.40 7.68 -4.39
N ILE A 123 8.24 8.40 -3.64
CA ILE A 123 8.05 9.82 -3.30
C ILE A 123 9.37 10.58 -3.50
N THR A 124 9.30 11.76 -4.09
CA THR A 124 10.46 12.68 -4.17
C THR A 124 10.40 13.66 -3.00
N PHE A 125 11.41 13.60 -2.12
CA PHE A 125 11.51 14.45 -0.94
C PHE A 125 12.90 15.07 -0.85
N ARG A 126 13.00 16.39 -0.66
CA ARG A 126 14.27 17.15 -0.66
C ARG A 126 15.16 16.81 -1.86
N GLY A 127 14.57 16.77 -3.06
CA GLY A 127 15.27 16.44 -4.31
C GLY A 127 15.63 14.97 -4.52
N LYS A 128 15.46 14.09 -3.52
CA LYS A 128 15.82 12.67 -3.60
C LYS A 128 14.58 11.79 -3.80
N ARG A 129 14.68 10.81 -4.70
CA ARG A 129 13.63 9.80 -4.92
C ARG A 129 13.79 8.67 -3.90
N HIS A 130 12.74 8.42 -3.12
CA HIS A 130 12.64 7.30 -2.22
C HIS A 130 11.63 6.28 -2.77
N SER A 131 12.03 5.03 -2.86
CA SER A 131 11.21 3.94 -3.40
C SER A 131 10.93 2.88 -2.33
N VAL A 132 9.82 2.19 -2.47
CA VAL A 132 9.46 1.04 -1.66
C VAL A 132 8.72 0.02 -2.51
N VAL A 133 8.94 -1.26 -2.22
CA VAL A 133 8.25 -2.38 -2.84
C VAL A 133 7.56 -3.15 -1.73
N ALA A 134 6.34 -3.61 -1.98
CA ALA A 134 5.63 -4.49 -1.06
C ALA A 134 6.28 -5.87 -1.07
N HIS A 135 6.69 -6.35 0.10
CA HIS A 135 7.32 -7.66 0.26
C HIS A 135 7.10 -8.19 1.69
N PRO A 136 7.26 -9.49 1.99
CA PRO A 136 7.24 -9.96 3.36
C PRO A 136 8.43 -9.40 4.15
N LYS A 137 8.31 -9.24 5.47
CA LYS A 137 9.47 -8.85 6.30
C LYS A 137 10.65 -9.80 6.03
N GLY A 138 11.83 -9.22 5.81
CA GLY A 138 13.07 -9.96 5.60
C GLY A 138 13.23 -10.67 4.26
N ARG A 139 12.29 -10.57 3.31
CA ARG A 139 12.39 -11.23 1.99
C ARG A 139 11.95 -10.30 0.85
N PRO A 140 12.78 -10.03 -0.16
CA PRO A 140 12.38 -9.23 -1.32
C PRO A 140 11.57 -10.10 -2.30
N LEU A 141 10.30 -10.35 -1.98
CA LEU A 141 9.36 -10.99 -2.90
C LEU A 141 8.59 -9.90 -3.65
N TYR A 142 8.64 -9.93 -4.98
CA TYR A 142 7.88 -9.00 -5.81
C TYR A 142 6.43 -9.48 -5.99
N ALA A 143 6.21 -10.80 -6.07
CA ALA A 143 4.90 -11.41 -5.87
C ALA A 143 4.68 -11.62 -4.36
N TYR A 144 4.00 -10.68 -3.69
CA TYR A 144 3.91 -10.67 -2.22
C TYR A 144 2.62 -11.27 -1.67
N HIS A 145 1.48 -10.69 -2.06
CA HIS A 145 0.17 -11.06 -1.52
C HIS A 145 -0.63 -11.78 -2.59
N CYS A 146 -1.14 -12.96 -2.28
CA CYS A 146 -1.95 -13.78 -3.17
C CYS A 146 -3.32 -13.99 -2.51
N GLY A 147 -4.39 -13.62 -3.20
CA GLY A 147 -5.77 -13.69 -2.69
C GLY A 147 -6.75 -13.85 -3.82
#